data_AF-A0A3A4VTG3-F1
#
_entry.id   AF-A0A3A4VTG3-F1
#
_cell.length_a   1.000
_cell.length_b   1.000
_cell.length_c   1.000
_cell.angle_alpha   90.00
_cell.angle_beta   90.00
_cell.angle_gamma   90.00
#
_symmetry.space_group_name_H-M   'P 1'
#
loop_
_entity.id
_entity.type
_entity.pdbx_description
1 polymer ?
#
loop_
_entity_poly.entity_id
_entity_poly.type
_entity_poly.pdbx_seq_one_letter_code
_entity_poly.pdbx_strand_id
1 'polypeptide(L)'
;MSFTGKGDRKVGDKSKPVKIKEPSKIFICSWSDFFHPDADSWRNEAWAIIRQNNQHIYQILTKRPERIKQCLPVDWGNGYPHVWLGVTAETQEMADERIPILLKTKAAIRFVSIEPMLQEIDITKYLPCLDWVICGCESGSGVRPMHENWVFFLKEQCQTFKVPFFLKQKMMR
;
A
#
# COMPACT_ATOMS: atom_id res chain seq x y z
N MET A 1 11.23 6.52 -0.17
CA MET A 1 11.40 7.32 -1.42
C MET A 1 10.18 7.08 -2.29
N SER A 2 9.47 8.12 -2.69
CA SER A 2 8.22 8.03 -3.46
C SER A 2 8.40 8.34 -4.94
N PHE A 3 7.59 7.68 -5.78
CA PHE A 3 7.32 8.09 -7.15
C PHE A 3 6.44 9.34 -7.17
N THR A 4 6.98 10.49 -6.77
CA THR A 4 6.21 11.74 -6.81
C THR A 4 7.05 12.91 -7.27
N GLY A 5 6.54 13.62 -8.29
CA GLY A 5 7.02 14.93 -8.71
C GLY A 5 6.20 16.04 -8.03
N LYS A 6 6.83 17.21 -7.84
CA LYS A 6 6.15 18.45 -7.43
C LYS A 6 5.27 18.98 -8.56
N GLY A 7 4.10 19.49 -8.21
CA GLY A 7 3.30 20.41 -9.02
C GLY A 7 2.48 19.75 -10.12
N ASP A 8 1.16 19.79 -9.95
CA ASP A 8 0.08 19.62 -10.93
C ASP A 8 0.18 18.42 -11.89
N ARG A 9 -0.54 17.34 -11.55
CA ARG A 9 -1.04 16.30 -12.46
C ARG A 9 -0.03 15.79 -13.51
N LYS A 10 1.19 15.43 -13.10
CA LYS A 10 2.14 14.71 -13.96
C LYS A 10 2.35 13.28 -13.48
N VAL A 11 2.21 12.35 -14.43
CA VAL A 11 2.61 10.94 -14.32
C VAL A 11 3.96 10.85 -13.62
N GLY A 12 4.08 10.00 -12.59
CA GLY A 12 5.31 9.89 -11.80
C GLY A 12 6.54 9.61 -12.67
N ASP A 13 7.72 10.07 -12.23
CA ASP A 13 8.98 9.88 -12.97
C ASP A 13 9.32 8.39 -13.09
N LYS A 14 8.97 7.82 -14.25
CA LYS A 14 9.21 6.44 -14.65
C LYS A 14 10.70 6.11 -14.80
N SER A 15 11.59 7.11 -14.88
CA SER A 15 13.03 6.89 -15.08
C SER A 15 13.77 6.46 -13.82
N LYS A 16 13.17 6.63 -12.63
CA LYS A 16 13.86 6.36 -11.36
C LYS A 16 14.29 4.90 -11.17
N PRO A 17 13.42 3.88 -11.36
CA PRO A 17 13.82 2.49 -11.17
C PRO A 17 14.94 2.06 -12.12
N VAL A 18 14.99 2.65 -13.31
CA VAL A 18 16.02 2.37 -14.31
C VAL A 18 17.38 2.96 -13.90
N LYS A 19 17.39 4.07 -13.18
CA LYS A 19 18.61 4.77 -12.77
C LYS A 19 19.22 4.24 -11.47
N ILE A 20 18.41 3.69 -10.58
CA ILE A 20 18.87 3.18 -9.29
C ILE A 20 19.49 1.80 -9.51
N LYS A 21 20.81 1.69 -9.36
CA LYS A 21 21.53 0.42 -9.51
C LYS A 21 21.37 -0.49 -8.30
N GLU A 22 21.34 0.09 -7.11
CA GLU A 22 21.29 -0.67 -5.86
C GLU A 22 19.87 -1.19 -5.56
N PRO A 23 19.73 -2.45 -5.10
CA PRO A 23 18.46 -2.98 -4.61
C PRO A 23 17.80 -2.02 -3.61
N SER A 24 16.54 -1.69 -3.85
CA SER A 24 15.84 -0.60 -3.16
C SER A 24 14.38 -0.93 -2.99
N LYS A 25 13.76 -0.43 -1.92
CA LYS A 25 12.30 -0.47 -1.72
C LYS A 25 11.69 0.82 -2.25
N ILE A 26 10.83 0.72 -3.26
CA ILE A 26 10.26 1.86 -3.95
C ILE A 26 8.75 1.90 -3.74
N PHE A 27 8.25 3.00 -3.17
CA PHE A 27 6.82 3.20 -2.93
C PHE A 27 6.17 3.91 -4.12
N ILE A 28 5.29 3.18 -4.83
CA ILE A 28 4.63 3.63 -6.05
C ILE A 28 3.42 4.51 -5.71
N CYS A 29 3.24 5.59 -6.49
CA CYS A 29 2.06 6.46 -6.43
C CYS A 29 1.80 7.09 -5.05
N SER A 30 2.80 7.68 -4.39
CA SER A 30 2.61 8.15 -3.00
C SER A 30 1.64 9.33 -2.80
N TRP A 31 1.22 10.01 -3.88
CA TRP A 31 0.17 11.03 -3.89
C TRP A 31 -0.92 10.71 -4.93
N SER A 32 -0.91 9.51 -5.50
CA SER A 32 -1.87 9.05 -6.51
C SER A 32 -2.28 7.60 -6.24
N ASP A 33 -2.89 6.91 -7.20
CA ASP A 33 -3.30 5.52 -7.02
C ASP A 33 -3.01 4.75 -8.32
N PHE A 34 -2.22 3.68 -8.22
CA PHE A 34 -1.78 2.90 -9.38
C PHE A 34 -2.94 2.21 -10.12
N PHE A 35 -4.06 2.01 -9.43
CA PHE A 35 -5.27 1.42 -9.97
C PHE A 35 -6.34 2.46 -10.30
N HIS A 36 -6.05 3.76 -10.19
CA HIS A 36 -6.94 4.81 -10.69
C HIS A 36 -7.16 4.72 -12.21
N PRO A 37 -8.34 5.06 -12.76
CA PRO A 37 -8.57 5.14 -14.21
C PRO A 37 -7.55 6.02 -14.95
N ASP A 38 -7.17 7.17 -14.39
CA ASP A 38 -6.13 8.05 -14.96
C ASP A 38 -4.76 7.37 -15.13
N ALA A 39 -4.54 6.23 -14.46
CA ALA A 39 -3.34 5.42 -14.66
C ALA A 39 -3.41 4.51 -15.89
N ASP A 40 -4.58 4.25 -16.47
CA ASP A 40 -4.79 3.28 -17.55
C ASP A 40 -3.87 3.57 -18.76
N SER A 41 -3.69 4.85 -19.11
CA SER A 41 -2.85 5.27 -20.24
C SER A 41 -1.37 4.94 -20.10
N TRP A 42 -0.87 4.74 -18.87
CA TRP A 42 0.55 4.51 -18.62
C TRP A 42 0.86 3.27 -17.77
N ARG A 43 -0.15 2.57 -17.25
CA ARG A 43 0.02 1.43 -16.35
C ARG A 43 0.82 0.30 -16.99
N ASN A 44 0.56 -0.01 -18.25
CA ASN A 44 1.26 -1.08 -18.97
C ASN A 44 2.76 -0.81 -19.07
N GLU A 45 3.14 0.44 -19.33
CA GLU A 45 4.55 0.85 -19.33
C GLU A 45 5.16 0.76 -17.92
N ALA A 46 4.43 1.17 -16.88
CA ALA A 46 4.89 1.03 -15.51
C ALA A 46 5.09 -0.44 -15.10
N TRP A 47 4.19 -1.34 -15.51
CA TRP A 47 4.38 -2.79 -15.31
C TRP A 47 5.60 -3.33 -16.04
N ALA A 48 5.89 -2.85 -17.26
CA ALA A 48 7.10 -3.22 -17.98
C ALA A 48 8.37 -2.81 -17.22
N ILE A 49 8.40 -1.60 -16.66
CA ILE A 49 9.52 -1.11 -15.85
C ILE A 49 9.70 -1.94 -14.59
N ILE A 50 8.61 -2.20 -13.85
CA ILE A 50 8.60 -3.05 -12.65
C ILE A 50 9.16 -4.44 -12.96
N ARG A 51 8.77 -5.02 -14.09
CA ARG A 51 9.22 -6.34 -14.54
C ARG A 51 10.72 -6.36 -14.88
N GLN A 52 11.19 -5.36 -15.61
CA GLN A 52 12.59 -5.28 -16.06
C GLN A 52 13.57 -4.95 -14.93
N ASN A 53 13.10 -4.28 -13.88
CA ASN A 53 13.92 -3.82 -12.77
C ASN A 53 13.57 -4.60 -11.49
N ASN A 54 13.68 -5.92 -11.56
CA ASN A 54 13.27 -6.85 -10.52
C ASN A 54 14.22 -6.93 -9.31
N GLN A 55 15.37 -6.25 -9.37
CA GLN A 55 16.26 -6.05 -8.23
C GLN A 55 15.63 -5.19 -7.12
N HIS A 56 14.56 -4.45 -7.42
CA HIS A 56 13.86 -3.59 -6.47
C HIS A 56 12.61 -4.26 -5.92
N ILE A 57 12.24 -3.91 -4.69
CA ILE A 57 10.93 -4.20 -4.13
C ILE A 57 10.00 -3.02 -4.42
N TYR A 58 8.90 -3.28 -5.12
CA TYR A 58 7.87 -2.28 -5.41
C TYR A 58 6.72 -2.41 -4.44
N GLN A 59 6.49 -1.39 -3.62
CA GLN A 59 5.34 -1.32 -2.74
C GLN A 59 4.23 -0.50 -3.41
N ILE A 60 3.13 -1.17 -3.76
CA ILE A 60 1.95 -0.58 -4.40
C ILE A 60 0.80 -0.56 -3.40
N LEU A 61 0.26 0.63 -3.13
CA LEU A 61 -0.87 0.86 -2.23
C LEU A 61 -2.05 1.44 -3.01
N THR A 62 -3.27 1.02 -2.71
CA THR A 62 -4.47 1.51 -3.39
C THR A 62 -5.67 1.66 -2.47
N LYS A 63 -6.58 2.57 -2.82
CA LYS A 63 -7.92 2.68 -2.25
C LYS A 63 -8.99 2.04 -3.15
N ARG A 64 -8.59 1.48 -4.30
CA ARG A 64 -9.46 0.95 -5.37
C ARG A 64 -9.18 -0.53 -5.64
N PRO A 65 -9.26 -1.41 -4.63
CA PRO A 65 -8.91 -2.81 -4.81
C PRO A 65 -9.78 -3.55 -5.83
N GLU A 66 -11.00 -3.08 -6.08
CA GLU A 66 -11.91 -3.62 -7.09
C GLU A 66 -11.32 -3.57 -8.51
N ARG A 67 -10.41 -2.62 -8.77
CA ARG A 67 -9.74 -2.47 -10.06
C ARG A 67 -8.49 -3.34 -10.19
N ILE A 68 -8.00 -3.96 -9.13
CA ILE A 68 -6.75 -4.73 -9.18
C ILE A 68 -6.83 -5.80 -10.27
N LYS A 69 -7.83 -6.69 -10.21
CA LYS A 69 -7.93 -7.87 -11.09
C LYS A 69 -7.84 -7.54 -12.58
N GLN A 70 -8.51 -6.48 -13.03
CA GLN A 70 -8.53 -6.06 -14.44
C GLN A 70 -7.30 -5.26 -14.88
N CYS A 71 -6.49 -4.80 -13.93
CA CYS A 71 -5.31 -3.96 -14.17
C CYS A 71 -3.97 -4.70 -13.98
N LEU A 72 -4.02 -5.99 -13.63
CA LEU A 72 -2.84 -6.83 -13.53
C LEU A 72 -2.31 -7.19 -14.93
N PRO A 73 -0.99 -7.36 -15.08
CA PRO A 73 -0.42 -7.77 -16.34
C PRO A 73 -0.81 -9.22 -16.66
N VAL A 74 -0.89 -9.58 -17.95
CA VAL A 74 -1.32 -10.91 -18.41
C VAL A 74 -0.47 -12.06 -17.84
N ASP A 75 0.80 -11.79 -17.58
CA ASP A 75 1.80 -12.71 -17.03
C ASP A 75 1.91 -12.62 -15.49
N TRP A 76 0.93 -12.03 -14.81
CA TRP A 76 0.95 -11.87 -13.34
C TRP A 76 1.13 -13.20 -12.59
N GLY A 77 0.53 -14.29 -13.09
CA GLY A 77 0.65 -15.61 -12.48
C GLY A 77 0.20 -15.64 -11.02
N ASN A 78 1.12 -15.95 -10.10
CA ASN A 78 0.87 -15.96 -8.66
C ASN A 78 1.26 -14.65 -7.95
N GLY A 79 1.60 -13.62 -8.73
CA GLY A 79 2.16 -12.36 -8.26
C GLY A 79 3.66 -12.31 -8.46
N TYR A 80 4.15 -11.13 -8.86
CA TYR A 80 5.59 -10.90 -8.97
C TYR A 80 6.24 -10.93 -7.58
N PRO A 81 7.29 -11.74 -7.35
CA PRO A 81 7.95 -11.88 -6.05
C PRO A 81 8.46 -10.56 -5.46
N HIS A 82 8.79 -9.61 -6.33
CA HIS A 82 9.34 -8.31 -6.00
C HIS A 82 8.28 -7.19 -5.95
N VAL A 83 6.99 -7.54 -5.91
CA VAL A 83 5.87 -6.60 -5.78
C VAL A 83 5.09 -6.89 -4.50
N TRP A 84 4.99 -5.88 -3.63
CA TRP A 84 4.15 -5.87 -2.45
C TRP A 84 2.87 -5.13 -2.80
N LEU A 85 1.74 -5.80 -2.67
CA LEU A 85 0.43 -5.24 -3.02
C LEU A 85 -0.36 -4.98 -1.74
N GLY A 86 -0.92 -3.79 -1.62
CA GLY A 86 -1.66 -3.44 -0.41
C GLY A 86 -2.81 -2.49 -0.64
N VAL A 87 -3.66 -2.43 0.38
CA VAL A 87 -4.82 -1.52 0.43
C VAL A 87 -4.70 -0.56 1.59
N THR A 88 -5.22 0.65 1.39
CA THR A 88 -5.44 1.60 2.48
C THR A 88 -6.80 1.33 3.11
N ALA A 89 -6.88 1.38 4.44
CA ALA A 89 -8.13 1.35 5.18
C ALA A 89 -8.12 2.38 6.32
N GLU A 90 -8.89 3.45 6.17
CA GLU A 90 -8.94 4.55 7.13
C GLU A 90 -9.93 4.32 8.28
N THR A 91 -10.93 3.47 8.05
CA THR A 91 -12.00 3.09 8.98
C THR A 91 -12.26 1.59 8.97
N GLN A 92 -13.02 1.08 9.94
CA GLN A 92 -13.43 -0.34 9.98
C GLN A 92 -14.21 -0.74 8.74
N GLU A 93 -15.14 0.12 8.30
CA GLU A 93 -15.91 -0.11 7.07
C GLU A 93 -15.00 -0.28 5.86
N MET A 94 -14.01 0.61 5.69
CA MET A 94 -13.04 0.51 4.59
C MET A 94 -12.13 -0.71 4.72
N ALA A 95 -11.78 -1.14 5.93
CA ALA A 95 -11.03 -2.37 6.16
C ALA A 95 -11.84 -3.59 5.72
N ASP A 96 -13.11 -3.65 6.13
CA ASP A 96 -14.02 -4.74 5.83
C ASP A 96 -14.44 -4.79 4.36
N GLU A 97 -14.45 -3.66 3.66
CA GLU A 97 -14.68 -3.60 2.23
C GLU A 97 -13.43 -4.04 1.44
N ARG A 98 -12.26 -3.47 1.76
CA ARG A 98 -11.09 -3.51 0.88
C ARG A 98 -10.18 -4.71 1.10
N ILE A 99 -10.00 -5.13 2.35
CA ILE A 99 -9.10 -6.25 2.68
C ILE A 99 -9.57 -7.55 2.02
N PRO A 100 -10.86 -7.94 2.06
CA PRO A 100 -11.31 -9.14 1.38
C PRO A 100 -11.05 -9.15 -0.14
N ILE A 101 -11.09 -7.98 -0.79
CA ILE A 101 -10.81 -7.86 -2.23
C ILE A 101 -9.31 -8.07 -2.49
N LEU A 102 -8.43 -7.51 -1.64
CA LEU A 102 -7.00 -7.78 -1.70
C LEU A 102 -6.69 -9.27 -1.52
N LEU A 103 -7.32 -9.92 -0.54
CA LEU A 103 -7.08 -11.35 -0.25
C LEU A 103 -7.49 -12.28 -1.40
N LYS A 104 -8.49 -11.88 -2.22
CA LYS A 104 -8.86 -12.60 -3.46
C LYS A 104 -7.82 -12.48 -4.57
N THR A 105 -6.91 -11.52 -4.48
CA THR A 105 -5.84 -11.34 -5.45
C THR A 105 -4.63 -12.18 -5.07
N LYS A 106 -4.06 -12.91 -6.05
CA LYS A 106 -2.77 -13.57 -5.88
C LYS A 106 -1.67 -12.51 -5.79
N ALA A 107 -0.89 -12.51 -4.71
CA ALA A 107 0.23 -11.60 -4.52
C ALA A 107 1.30 -12.33 -3.69
N ALA A 108 2.57 -12.01 -3.95
CA ALA A 108 3.69 -12.56 -3.17
C ALA A 108 3.71 -12.02 -1.74
N ILE A 109 3.34 -10.74 -1.57
CA ILE A 109 3.19 -10.07 -0.28
C ILE A 109 1.92 -9.22 -0.31
N ARG A 110 1.06 -9.37 0.69
CA ARG A 110 -0.13 -8.56 0.94
C ARG A 110 0.08 -7.71 2.19
N PHE A 111 -0.13 -6.41 2.06
CA PHE A 111 -0.04 -5.51 3.22
C PHE A 111 -1.27 -4.60 3.32
N VAL A 112 -1.55 -4.15 4.55
CA VAL A 112 -2.61 -3.17 4.81
C VAL A 112 -1.99 -1.94 5.42
N SER A 113 -2.37 -0.77 4.91
CA SER A 113 -2.01 0.52 5.50
C SER A 113 -3.24 1.13 6.15
N ILE A 114 -3.25 1.12 7.47
CA ILE A 114 -4.23 1.81 8.30
C ILE A 114 -3.81 3.28 8.42
N GLU A 115 -3.88 4.01 7.30
CA GLU A 115 -3.41 5.39 7.19
C GLU A 115 -4.29 6.28 6.29
N PRO A 116 -4.74 7.44 6.78
CA PRO A 116 -4.74 7.81 8.19
C PRO A 116 -5.67 6.89 9.00
N MET A 117 -5.27 6.48 10.19
CA MET A 117 -6.16 5.80 11.14
C MET A 117 -7.15 6.82 11.73
N LEU A 118 -8.43 6.71 11.37
CA LEU A 118 -9.46 7.69 11.78
C LEU A 118 -10.32 7.22 12.96
N GLN A 119 -10.19 5.97 13.34
CA GLN A 119 -10.89 5.33 14.45
C GLN A 119 -10.11 4.09 14.89
N GLU A 120 -10.53 3.48 16.00
CA GLU A 120 -10.12 2.12 16.35
C GLU A 120 -10.58 1.12 15.27
N ILE A 121 -9.71 0.17 14.90
CA ILE A 121 -9.97 -0.80 13.84
C ILE A 121 -9.50 -2.18 14.29
N ASP A 122 -10.36 -3.17 14.09
CA ASP A 122 -10.10 -4.59 14.29
C ASP A 122 -9.98 -5.30 12.93
N ILE A 123 -8.78 -5.80 12.64
CA ILE A 123 -8.46 -6.61 11.46
C ILE A 123 -8.08 -8.04 11.83
N THR A 124 -8.33 -8.48 13.07
CA THR A 124 -7.97 -9.80 13.61
C THR A 124 -8.31 -10.93 12.65
N LYS A 125 -9.53 -10.92 12.10
CA LYS A 125 -10.00 -11.96 11.16
C LYS A 125 -9.22 -12.04 9.84
N TYR A 126 -8.48 -10.99 9.48
CA TYR A 126 -7.71 -10.92 8.25
C TYR A 126 -6.22 -11.21 8.44
N LEU A 127 -5.69 -11.02 9.65
CA LEU A 127 -4.26 -11.18 9.95
C LEU A 127 -3.64 -12.52 9.53
N PRO A 128 -4.32 -13.68 9.62
CA PRO A 128 -3.77 -14.94 9.12
C PRO A 128 -3.39 -14.94 7.63
N CYS A 129 -3.90 -13.98 6.84
CA CYS A 129 -3.68 -13.89 5.40
C CYS A 129 -2.95 -12.60 4.98
N LEU A 130 -2.41 -11.85 5.94
CA LEU A 130 -1.66 -10.61 5.71
C LEU A 130 -0.19 -10.79 6.11
N ASP A 131 0.70 -10.18 5.34
CA ASP A 131 2.14 -10.28 5.53
C ASP A 131 2.72 -9.05 6.24
N TRP A 132 2.04 -7.91 6.23
CA TRP A 132 2.49 -6.68 6.87
C TRP A 132 1.35 -5.71 7.15
N VAL A 133 1.39 -5.03 8.30
CA VAL A 133 0.49 -3.94 8.65
C VAL A 133 1.28 -2.66 8.90
N ILE A 134 0.79 -1.56 8.33
CA ILE A 134 1.30 -0.21 8.54
C ILE A 134 0.21 0.62 9.23
N CYS A 135 0.59 1.45 10.20
CA CYS A 135 -0.32 2.36 10.90
C CYS A 135 0.28 3.76 10.98
N GLY A 136 -0.56 4.78 10.90
CA GLY A 136 -0.13 6.17 11.00
C GLY A 136 -1.28 7.17 10.94
N CYS A 137 -1.03 8.37 11.45
CA CYS A 137 -1.97 9.47 11.44
C CYS A 137 -1.91 10.27 10.12
N GLU A 138 -2.80 11.26 9.98
CA GLU A 138 -2.71 12.24 8.90
C GLU A 138 -1.39 13.03 8.94
N SER A 139 -0.97 13.52 7.77
CA SER A 139 0.20 14.41 7.61
C SER A 139 -0.27 15.84 7.32
N GLY A 140 0.45 16.85 7.80
CA GLY A 140 0.17 18.26 7.55
C GLY A 140 -0.33 19.02 8.78
N SER A 141 -0.80 20.25 8.59
CA SER A 141 -1.43 21.07 9.64
C SER A 141 -2.93 20.76 9.75
N GLY A 142 -3.52 20.93 10.94
CA GLY A 142 -4.96 20.74 11.14
C GLY A 142 -5.44 19.28 11.12
N VAL A 143 -4.52 18.34 11.32
CA VAL A 143 -4.74 16.91 11.27
C VAL A 143 -5.63 16.40 12.42
N ARG A 144 -6.49 15.42 12.10
CA ARG A 144 -7.39 14.78 13.07
C ARG A 144 -6.58 13.99 14.10
N PRO A 145 -6.98 14.00 15.38
CA PRO A 145 -6.28 13.25 16.41
C PRO A 145 -6.40 11.74 16.12
N MET A 146 -5.29 11.04 16.34
CA MET A 146 -5.23 9.58 16.36
C MET A 146 -4.89 9.18 17.79
N HIS A 147 -5.75 8.41 18.44
CA HIS A 147 -5.56 8.06 19.84
C HIS A 147 -4.55 6.91 19.98
N GLU A 148 -3.69 7.00 21.00
CA GLU A 148 -2.61 6.02 21.21
C GLU A 148 -3.13 4.61 21.51
N ASN A 149 -4.26 4.51 22.23
CA ASN A 149 -4.92 3.23 22.52
C ASN A 149 -5.34 2.50 21.24
N TRP A 150 -5.76 3.21 20.19
CA TRP A 150 -6.09 2.58 18.90
C TRP A 150 -4.86 1.94 18.25
N VAL A 151 -3.70 2.60 18.36
CA VAL A 151 -2.42 2.10 17.84
C VAL A 151 -1.97 0.88 18.63
N PHE A 152 -2.08 0.91 19.97
CA PHE A 152 -1.76 -0.23 20.82
C PHE A 152 -2.66 -1.41 20.52
N PHE A 153 -3.97 -1.18 20.40
CA PHE A 153 -4.94 -2.22 20.04
C PHE A 153 -4.57 -2.90 18.71
N LEU A 154 -4.27 -2.13 17.67
CA LEU A 154 -3.86 -2.69 16.37
C LEU A 154 -2.52 -3.44 16.45
N LYS A 155 -1.55 -2.91 17.21
CA LYS A 155 -0.24 -3.53 17.41
C LYS A 155 -0.38 -4.88 18.13
N GLU A 156 -1.21 -4.96 19.16
CA GLU A 156 -1.48 -6.21 19.89
C GLU A 156 -2.10 -7.28 18.99
N GLN A 157 -3.10 -6.91 18.17
CA GLN A 157 -3.64 -7.83 17.16
C GLN A 157 -2.51 -8.38 16.28
N CYS A 158 -1.67 -7.51 15.71
CA CYS A 158 -0.55 -7.93 14.84
C CYS A 158 0.44 -8.85 15.58
N GLN A 159 0.76 -8.56 16.84
CA GLN A 159 1.65 -9.37 17.66
C GLN A 159 1.10 -10.78 17.91
N THR A 160 -0.19 -10.91 18.21
CA THR A 160 -0.86 -12.21 18.41
C THR A 160 -0.72 -13.11 17.19
N PHE A 161 -0.84 -12.54 15.98
CA PHE A 161 -0.74 -13.29 14.71
C PHE A 161 0.68 -13.31 14.12
N LYS A 162 1.66 -12.74 14.82
CA LYS A 162 3.06 -12.60 14.37
C LYS A 162 3.19 -11.89 13.01
N VAL A 163 2.27 -10.98 12.72
CA VAL A 163 2.32 -10.13 11.52
C VAL A 163 3.18 -8.91 11.84
N PRO A 164 4.22 -8.60 11.04
CA PRO A 164 4.98 -7.38 11.20
C PRO A 164 4.09 -6.14 11.27
N PHE A 165 4.43 -5.21 12.16
CA PHE A 165 3.71 -3.96 12.36
C PHE A 165 4.70 -2.79 12.25
N PHE A 166 4.35 -1.77 11.45
CA PHE A 166 5.13 -0.55 11.31
C PHE A 166 4.30 0.68 11.62
N LEU A 167 4.66 1.40 12.68
CA LEU A 167 4.10 2.71 12.98
C LEU A 167 4.90 3.79 12.25
N LYS A 168 4.34 4.36 11.18
CA LYS A 168 5.04 5.33 10.32
C LYS A 168 5.15 6.69 10.98
N GLN A 169 4.06 7.18 11.56
CA GLN A 169 4.01 8.50 12.20
C GLN A 169 2.91 8.52 13.25
N LYS A 170 3.25 9.02 14.44
CA LYS A 170 2.31 9.28 15.53
C LYS A 170 2.24 10.77 15.80
N MET A 171 1.02 11.30 15.96
CA MET A 171 0.85 12.58 16.62
C MET A 171 0.73 12.34 18.12
N MET A 172 1.58 12.99 18.90
CA MET A 172 1.38 13.13 20.34
C MET A 172 0.64 14.45 20.56
N ARG A 173 -0.48 14.40 21.29
CA ARG A 173 -1.02 15.56 22.01
C ARG A 173 -0.76 15.34 23.49
#